data_AF-A0A5E4LXJ4-F1
#
_entry.id   AF-A0A5E4LXJ4-F1
#
_cell.length_a   1.000
_cell.length_b   1.000
_cell.length_c   1.000
_cell.angle_alpha   90.00
_cell.angle_beta   90.00
_cell.angle_gamma   90.00
#
_symmetry.space_group_name_H-M   'P 1'
#
loop_
_entity.id
_entity.type
_entity.pdbx_description
1 polymer ?
#
loop_
_entity_poly.entity_id
_entity_poly.type
_entity_poly.pdbx_seq_one_letter_code
_entity_poly.pdbx_strand_id
1 'polypeptide(L)'
;MHVGRASTVILRDMAEDFAKLHGAVLDLIKLFEQKNMLVKIQSDLDSDTIKIYGEKASAIQRAKVGLDEVAELAYSTAEHHPYWNLLYNGSQILKVVLEKWNETLTEEELKEISWYADEIKNSLNNVSTNNHVD
;
A
#
# COMPACT_ATOMS: atom_id res chain seq x y z
N MET A 1 14.90 28.37 23.76
CA MET A 1 14.71 28.16 22.31
C MET A 1 15.95 27.43 21.75
N HIS A 2 16.06 26.12 21.97
CA HIS A 2 17.23 25.30 21.55
C HIS A 2 16.85 23.95 20.93
N VAL A 3 15.54 23.69 20.74
CA VAL A 3 15.01 22.41 20.25
C VAL A 3 15.03 22.32 18.71
N GLY A 4 15.29 23.44 18.00
CA GLY A 4 15.17 23.48 16.53
C GLY A 4 16.36 22.89 15.78
N ARG A 5 17.59 23.05 16.27
CA ARG A 5 18.82 22.82 15.48
C ARG A 5 19.29 21.36 15.48
N ALA A 6 19.09 20.63 16.58
CA ALA A 6 19.39 19.20 16.64
C ALA A 6 18.41 18.38 15.78
N SER A 7 17.12 18.72 15.83
CA SER A 7 16.10 18.03 15.02
C SER A 7 16.26 18.27 13.51
N THR A 8 16.71 19.46 13.07
CA THR A 8 16.98 19.70 11.64
C THR A 8 18.20 18.94 11.13
N VAL A 9 19.23 18.79 11.96
CA VAL A 9 20.43 18.01 11.60
C VAL A 9 20.08 16.53 11.49
N ILE A 10 19.34 15.97 12.45
CA ILE A 10 18.91 14.57 12.44
C ILE A 10 18.03 14.26 11.21
N LEU A 11 17.05 15.12 10.89
CA LEU A 11 16.19 14.94 9.71
C LEU A 11 16.99 14.99 8.40
N ARG A 12 17.99 15.87 8.32
CA ARG A 12 18.88 15.97 7.17
C ARG A 12 19.77 14.74 7.04
N ASP A 13 20.33 14.26 8.14
CA ASP A 13 21.20 13.08 8.16
C ASP A 13 20.44 11.81 7.72
N MET A 14 19.17 11.65 8.15
CA MET A 14 18.31 10.54 7.72
C MET A 14 17.99 10.59 6.22
N ALA A 15 17.70 11.78 5.66
CA ALA A 15 17.48 11.94 4.23
C ALA A 15 18.76 11.65 3.41
N GLU A 16 19.93 12.07 3.92
CA GLU A 16 21.23 11.75 3.31
C GLU A 16 21.51 10.24 3.38
N ASP A 17 21.12 9.54 4.44
CA ASP A 17 21.30 8.10 4.58
C ASP A 17 20.39 7.29 3.66
N PHE A 18 19.12 7.69 3.51
CA PHE A 18 18.23 7.04 2.54
C PHE A 18 18.70 7.23 1.10
N ALA A 19 19.20 8.42 0.74
CA ALA A 19 19.79 8.67 -0.57
C ALA A 19 21.02 7.78 -0.84
N LYS A 20 21.87 7.54 0.18
CA LYS A 20 22.99 6.59 0.09
C LYS A 20 22.50 5.15 -0.11
N LEU A 21 21.47 4.72 0.63
CA LEU A 21 20.84 3.41 0.45
C LEU A 21 20.30 3.25 -0.97
N HIS A 22 19.55 4.24 -1.47
CA HIS A 22 19.03 4.23 -2.83
C HIS A 22 20.15 4.09 -3.86
N GLY A 23 21.23 4.86 -3.72
CA GLY A 23 22.42 4.74 -4.58
C GLY A 23 23.02 3.33 -4.56
N ALA A 24 23.21 2.76 -3.36
CA ALA A 24 23.76 1.40 -3.20
C ALA A 24 22.85 0.32 -3.83
N VAL A 25 21.53 0.46 -3.70
CA VAL A 25 20.56 -0.44 -4.33
C VAL A 25 20.62 -0.33 -5.87
N LEU A 26 20.71 0.88 -6.42
CA LEU A 26 20.85 1.07 -7.86
C LEU A 26 22.14 0.44 -8.40
N ASP A 27 23.24 0.60 -7.69
CA ASP A 27 24.52 -0.02 -8.08
C ASP A 27 24.47 -1.54 -8.00
N LEU A 28 23.82 -2.09 -6.97
CA LEU A 28 23.56 -3.53 -6.89
C LEU A 28 22.75 -4.02 -8.09
N ILE A 29 21.71 -3.31 -8.49
CA ILE A 29 20.85 -3.74 -9.60
C ILE A 29 21.59 -3.69 -10.93
N LYS A 30 22.40 -2.65 -11.19
CA LYS A 30 23.27 -2.58 -12.38
C LYS A 30 24.19 -3.81 -12.50
N LEU A 31 24.72 -4.32 -11.38
CA LEU A 31 25.56 -5.53 -11.38
C LEU A 31 24.80 -6.79 -11.84
N PHE A 32 23.49 -6.86 -11.59
CA PHE A 32 22.64 -7.97 -12.02
C PHE A 32 22.07 -7.77 -13.43
N GLU A 33 21.81 -6.53 -13.86
CA GLU A 33 21.44 -6.22 -15.24
C GLU A 33 22.56 -6.62 -16.22
N GLN A 34 23.83 -6.44 -15.85
CA GLN A 34 24.99 -6.93 -16.61
C GLN A 34 25.01 -8.46 -16.79
N LYS A 35 24.27 -9.20 -15.96
CA LYS A 35 24.10 -10.66 -16.04
C LYS A 35 22.81 -11.05 -16.78
N ASN A 36 22.21 -10.12 -17.55
CA ASN A 36 20.93 -10.28 -18.24
C ASN A 36 19.73 -10.57 -17.32
N MET A 37 19.79 -10.18 -16.04
CA MET A 37 18.63 -10.26 -15.16
C MET A 37 17.77 -9.00 -15.35
N LEU A 38 16.50 -9.18 -15.74
CA LEU A 38 15.56 -8.07 -15.83
C LEU A 38 14.97 -7.76 -14.45
N VAL A 39 15.16 -6.53 -13.99
CA VAL A 39 14.61 -6.02 -12.74
C VAL A 39 13.88 -4.71 -13.03
N LYS A 40 12.72 -4.53 -12.41
CA LYS A 40 11.99 -3.26 -12.43
C LYS A 40 12.14 -2.57 -11.09
N ILE A 41 12.51 -1.30 -11.13
CA ILE A 41 12.64 -0.43 -9.95
C ILE A 41 11.58 0.66 -10.03
N GLN A 42 10.97 0.97 -8.89
CA GLN A 42 10.20 2.18 -8.67
C GLN A 42 10.66 2.81 -7.36
N SER A 43 11.13 4.04 -7.42
CA SER A 43 11.59 4.79 -6.25
C SER A 43 10.70 6.01 -6.06
N ASP A 44 10.27 6.22 -4.84
CA ASP A 44 9.64 7.45 -4.37
C ASP A 44 10.46 7.94 -3.18
N LEU A 45 11.32 8.92 -3.47
CA LEU A 45 12.28 9.44 -2.48
C LEU A 45 11.60 10.41 -1.49
N ASP A 46 10.41 10.92 -1.80
CA ASP A 46 9.68 11.80 -0.89
C ASP A 46 9.03 10.98 0.24
N SER A 47 8.72 9.71 -0.03
CA SER A 47 8.14 8.75 0.92
C SER A 47 9.12 7.68 1.39
N ASP A 48 10.43 7.87 1.19
CA ASP A 48 11.49 6.91 1.55
C ASP A 48 11.18 5.47 1.11
N THR A 49 10.63 5.31 -0.11
CA THR A 49 10.17 4.02 -0.62
C THR A 49 10.95 3.59 -1.86
N ILE A 50 11.48 2.36 -1.82
CA ILE A 50 12.10 1.70 -2.98
C ILE A 50 11.39 0.36 -3.19
N LYS A 51 10.79 0.17 -4.37
CA LYS A 51 10.14 -1.08 -4.78
C LYS A 51 10.95 -1.75 -5.88
N ILE A 52 11.34 -3.00 -5.65
CA ILE A 52 12.15 -3.80 -6.57
C ILE A 52 11.34 -5.04 -6.96
N TYR A 53 11.19 -5.26 -8.26
CA TYR A 53 10.42 -6.37 -8.79
C TYR A 53 11.26 -7.17 -9.78
N GLY A 54 11.37 -8.48 -9.56
CA GLY A 54 11.97 -9.38 -10.54
C GLY A 54 11.07 -9.60 -11.75
N GLU A 55 11.62 -10.16 -12.82
CA GLU A 55 10.94 -10.41 -14.10
C GLU A 55 9.58 -11.14 -13.98
N LYS A 56 9.46 -12.07 -13.02
CA LYS A 56 8.22 -12.84 -12.80
C LYS A 56 7.09 -12.06 -12.13
N ALA A 57 7.36 -10.85 -11.63
CA ALA A 57 6.36 -10.03 -10.94
C ALA A 57 5.40 -9.36 -11.94
N SER A 58 4.39 -10.12 -12.37
CA SER A 58 3.32 -9.63 -13.23
C SER A 58 2.60 -8.42 -12.62
N ALA A 59 1.87 -7.66 -13.44
CA ALA A 59 1.08 -6.53 -12.95
C ALA A 59 0.07 -6.96 -11.86
N ILE A 60 -0.53 -8.15 -12.01
CA ILE A 60 -1.47 -8.73 -11.04
C ILE A 60 -0.75 -9.07 -9.74
N GLN A 61 0.44 -9.69 -9.79
CA GLN A 61 1.19 -10.01 -8.58
C GLN A 61 1.60 -8.75 -7.82
N ARG A 62 2.01 -7.70 -8.55
CA ARG A 62 2.34 -6.40 -7.94
C ARG A 62 1.13 -5.73 -7.33
N ALA A 63 -0.06 -5.86 -7.93
CA ALA A 63 -1.31 -5.37 -7.37
C ALA A 63 -1.69 -6.11 -6.08
N LYS A 64 -1.52 -7.44 -6.03
CA LYS A 64 -1.74 -8.24 -4.82
C LYS A 64 -0.85 -7.79 -3.66
N VAL A 65 0.46 -7.65 -3.91
CA VAL A 65 1.39 -7.14 -2.90
C VAL A 65 1.02 -5.73 -2.43
N GLY A 66 0.61 -4.85 -3.35
CA GLY A 66 0.15 -3.52 -2.97
C GLY A 66 -1.15 -3.53 -2.16
N LEU A 67 -2.04 -4.49 -2.40
CA LEU A 67 -3.27 -4.67 -1.63
C LEU A 67 -2.97 -5.18 -0.21
N ASP A 68 -1.95 -5.99 -0.01
CA ASP A 68 -1.58 -6.49 1.33
C ASP A 68 -1.24 -5.32 2.29
N GLU A 69 -0.53 -4.30 1.80
CA GLU A 69 -0.24 -3.08 2.57
C GLU A 69 -1.51 -2.30 2.95
N VAL A 70 -2.49 -2.24 2.03
CA VAL A 70 -3.80 -1.61 2.28
C VAL A 70 -4.60 -2.41 3.32
N ALA A 71 -4.56 -3.74 3.23
CA ALA A 71 -5.24 -4.61 4.18
C ALA A 71 -4.58 -4.52 5.57
N GLU A 72 -3.25 -4.48 5.66
CA GLU A 72 -2.53 -4.27 6.92
C GLU A 72 -2.88 -2.93 7.56
N LEU A 73 -2.95 -1.85 6.78
CA LEU A 73 -3.44 -0.56 7.27
C LEU A 73 -4.86 -0.69 7.82
N ALA A 74 -5.76 -1.40 7.12
CA ALA A 74 -7.12 -1.62 7.61
C ALA A 74 -7.14 -2.43 8.92
N TYR A 75 -6.33 -3.48 9.05
CA TYR A 75 -6.27 -4.30 10.27
C TYR A 75 -5.64 -3.58 11.48
N SER A 76 -4.67 -2.71 11.24
CA SER A 76 -3.97 -1.96 12.29
C SER A 76 -4.70 -0.66 12.68
N THR A 77 -5.57 -0.15 11.81
CA THR A 77 -6.40 1.02 12.10
C THR A 77 -7.48 0.65 13.12
N ALA A 78 -7.70 1.53 14.10
CA ALA A 78 -8.78 1.36 15.07
C ALA A 78 -10.15 1.32 14.35
N GLU A 79 -10.99 0.34 14.70
CA GLU A 79 -12.31 0.15 14.05
C GLU A 79 -13.22 1.39 14.14
N HIS A 80 -12.97 2.27 15.10
CA HIS A 80 -13.69 3.53 15.28
C HIS A 80 -13.24 4.66 14.34
N HIS A 81 -12.17 4.47 13.57
CA HIS A 81 -11.74 5.47 12.60
C HIS A 81 -12.81 5.62 11.51
N PRO A 82 -13.22 6.86 11.14
CA PRO A 82 -14.38 7.09 10.28
C PRO A 82 -14.27 6.44 8.90
N TYR A 83 -13.05 6.21 8.41
CA TYR A 83 -12.81 5.57 7.11
C TYR A 83 -12.43 4.09 7.20
N TRP A 84 -12.30 3.53 8.41
CA TRP A 84 -11.88 2.15 8.61
C TRP A 84 -12.77 1.18 7.85
N ASN A 85 -14.09 1.28 8.02
CA ASN A 85 -15.02 0.33 7.41
C ASN A 85 -15.02 0.44 5.87
N LEU A 86 -14.76 1.63 5.32
CA LEU A 86 -14.61 1.80 3.86
C LEU A 86 -13.33 1.12 3.36
N LEU A 87 -12.21 1.35 4.06
CA LEU A 87 -10.90 0.80 3.71
C LEU A 87 -10.88 -0.73 3.83
N TYR A 88 -11.41 -1.25 4.94
CA TYR A 88 -11.46 -2.68 5.22
C TYR A 88 -12.27 -3.43 4.18
N ASN A 89 -13.56 -3.10 4.03
CA ASN A 89 -14.42 -3.82 3.08
C ASN A 89 -13.97 -3.64 1.63
N GLY A 90 -13.48 -2.46 1.26
CA GLY A 90 -12.89 -2.22 -0.06
C GLY A 90 -11.69 -3.13 -0.32
N SER A 91 -10.81 -3.31 0.68
CA SER A 91 -9.67 -4.22 0.56
C SER A 91 -10.10 -5.68 0.39
N GLN A 92 -11.16 -6.13 1.09
CA GLN A 92 -11.64 -7.50 0.98
C GLN A 92 -12.26 -7.79 -0.39
N ILE A 93 -13.04 -6.86 -0.95
CA ILE A 93 -13.55 -6.99 -2.33
C ILE A 93 -12.39 -7.14 -3.32
N LEU A 94 -11.38 -6.26 -3.22
CA LEU A 94 -10.21 -6.31 -4.10
C LEU A 94 -9.43 -7.62 -3.93
N LYS A 95 -9.39 -8.19 -2.72
CA LYS A 95 -8.72 -9.46 -2.44
C LYS A 95 -9.37 -10.59 -3.22
N VAL A 96 -10.69 -10.75 -3.09
CA VAL A 96 -11.46 -11.77 -3.83
C VAL A 96 -11.26 -11.60 -5.35
N VAL A 97 -11.38 -10.37 -5.86
CA VAL A 97 -11.23 -10.07 -7.30
C VAL A 97 -9.81 -10.39 -7.81
N LEU A 98 -8.77 -10.01 -7.07
CA LEU A 98 -7.38 -10.27 -7.49
C LEU A 98 -7.02 -11.75 -7.35
N GLU A 99 -7.52 -12.45 -6.32
CA GLU A 99 -7.34 -13.90 -6.17
C GLU A 99 -7.92 -14.66 -7.36
N LYS A 100 -9.13 -14.28 -7.80
CA LYS A 100 -9.84 -14.88 -8.94
C LYS A 100 -9.60 -14.21 -10.29
N TRP A 101 -8.55 -13.39 -10.42
CA TRP A 101 -8.35 -12.56 -11.62
C TRP A 101 -8.36 -13.32 -12.96
N ASN A 102 -7.85 -14.56 -12.98
CA ASN A 102 -7.82 -15.42 -14.17
C ASN A 102 -8.84 -16.57 -14.11
N GLU A 103 -9.77 -16.51 -13.17
CA GLU A 103 -10.78 -17.52 -12.90
C GLU A 103 -12.19 -16.89 -12.98
N THR A 104 -13.21 -17.70 -12.79
CA THR A 104 -14.60 -17.20 -12.67
C THR A 104 -14.94 -17.08 -11.19
N LEU A 105 -15.54 -15.96 -10.80
CA LEU A 105 -16.12 -15.79 -9.47
C LEU A 105 -17.28 -16.77 -9.28
N THR A 106 -17.24 -17.50 -8.18
CA THR A 106 -18.33 -18.38 -7.75
C THR A 106 -19.52 -17.57 -7.22
N GLU A 107 -20.69 -18.21 -7.11
CA GLU A 107 -21.86 -17.57 -6.49
C GLU A 107 -21.60 -17.18 -5.03
N GLU A 108 -20.77 -17.93 -4.30
CA GLU A 108 -20.39 -17.63 -2.93
C GLU A 108 -19.52 -16.36 -2.86
N GLU A 109 -18.51 -16.26 -3.73
CA GLU A 109 -17.66 -15.07 -3.82
C GLU A 109 -18.43 -13.84 -4.28
N LEU A 110 -19.41 -14.00 -5.18
CA LEU A 110 -20.31 -12.90 -5.56
C LEU A 110 -21.19 -12.44 -4.40
N LYS A 111 -21.67 -13.37 -3.56
CA LYS A 111 -22.42 -13.04 -2.33
C LYS A 111 -21.52 -12.34 -1.31
N GLU A 112 -20.28 -12.81 -1.16
CA GLU A 112 -19.29 -12.20 -0.28
C GLU A 112 -18.97 -10.75 -0.71
N ILE A 113 -18.67 -10.53 -2.00
CA ILE A 113 -18.46 -9.19 -2.55
C ILE A 113 -19.68 -8.30 -2.32
N SER A 114 -20.88 -8.84 -2.52
CA SER A 114 -22.13 -8.09 -2.31
C SER A 114 -22.30 -7.69 -0.85
N TRP A 115 -21.96 -8.57 0.10
CA TRP A 115 -21.99 -8.29 1.52
C TRP A 115 -21.04 -7.15 1.90
N TYR A 116 -19.78 -7.20 1.46
CA TYR A 116 -18.82 -6.12 1.69
C TYR A 116 -19.29 -4.79 1.07
N ALA A 117 -19.92 -4.83 -0.11
CA ALA A 117 -20.44 -3.64 -0.76
C ALA A 117 -21.60 -3.00 0.03
N ASP A 118 -22.47 -3.81 0.63
CA ASP A 118 -23.53 -3.34 1.53
C ASP A 118 -22.93 -2.70 2.80
N GLU A 119 -21.89 -3.28 3.38
CA GLU A 119 -21.17 -2.69 4.53
C GLU A 119 -20.55 -1.33 4.20
N ILE A 120 -19.94 -1.19 3.01
CA ILE A 120 -19.46 0.11 2.51
C ILE A 120 -20.61 1.10 2.42
N LYS A 121 -21.72 0.71 1.80
CA LYS A 121 -22.90 1.55 1.64
C LYS A 121 -23.48 2.00 2.99
N ASN A 122 -23.57 1.09 3.95
CA ASN A 122 -24.04 1.39 5.31
C ASN A 122 -23.11 2.38 6.01
N SER A 123 -21.80 2.23 5.82
CA SER A 123 -20.78 3.10 6.43
C SER A 123 -20.81 4.52 5.88
N LEU A 124 -21.05 4.70 4.59
CA LEU A 124 -21.15 6.02 3.96
C LEU A 124 -22.25 6.88 4.59
N ASN A 125 -23.34 6.27 5.04
CA ASN A 125 -24.41 6.98 5.73
C ASN A 125 -23.94 7.57 7.09
N ASN A 126 -23.00 6.90 7.76
CA ASN A 126 -22.48 7.31 9.07
C ASN A 126 -21.34 8.33 8.97
N VAL A 127 -20.53 8.26 7.90
CA VAL A 127 -19.46 9.24 7.62
C VAL A 127 -20.05 10.62 7.33
N SER A 128 -21.22 10.66 6.69
CA SER A 128 -21.91 11.91 6.32
C SER A 128 -22.49 12.65 7.53
N THR A 129 -22.85 11.93 8.60
CA THR A 129 -23.52 12.50 9.79
C THR A 129 -22.57 12.99 10.87
N ASN A 130 -21.29 12.58 10.85
CA ASN A 130 -20.27 12.97 11.82
C ASN A 130 -19.47 14.22 11.41
N ASN A 131 -19.82 14.89 10.30
CA ASN A 131 -19.22 16.17 9.89
C ASN A 131 -19.93 17.40 10.49
N HIS A 132 -20.73 17.22 11.55
CA HIS A 132 -21.20 18.30 12.39
C HIS A 132 -20.73 18.05 13.82
N VAL A 133 -20.14 19.10 14.44
CA VAL A 133 -19.56 19.20 15.80
C VAL A 133 -18.08 18.79 15.81
N ASP A 134 -17.06 19.66 15.90
CA ASP A 134 -16.93 21.07 16.38
C ASP A 134 -16.10 21.95 15.42
#